data_AF-A0A535S494-F1
#
_entry.id   AF-A0A535S494-F1
#
_cell.length_a   1.000
_cell.length_b   1.000
_cell.length_c   1.000
_cell.angle_alpha   90.00
_cell.angle_beta   90.00
_cell.angle_gamma   90.00
#
_symmetry.space_group_name_H-M   'P 1'
#
loop_
_entity.id
_entity.type
_entity.pdbx_description
1 polymer ?
#
loop_
_entity_poly.entity_id
_entity_poly.type
_entity_poly.pdbx_seq_one_letter_code
_entity_poly.pdbx_strand_id
1 'polypeptide(L)'
;MAHSTLKQQFEIAPRGPYSLAASIDFLSGFAPAAHKAHETANHLHLAFVADGSEQSVGVCLREEDGTVIGEMYGEASKDVV
;
A
#
# COMPACT_ATOMS: atom_id res chain seq x y z
N MET A 1 15.06 4.73 15.20
CA MET A 1 13.60 4.56 15.04
C MET A 1 13.11 5.68 14.13
N ALA A 2 13.03 5.45 12.82
CA ALA A 2 12.51 6.47 11.90
C ALA A 2 10.99 6.55 12.10
N HIS A 3 10.50 7.70 12.55
CA HIS A 3 9.08 8.03 12.47
C HIS A 3 8.75 8.18 10.99
N SER A 4 8.17 7.13 10.39
CA SER A 4 7.67 7.24 9.02
C SER A 4 6.51 8.23 9.07
N THR A 5 6.75 9.45 8.60
CA THR A 5 5.77 10.53 8.67
C THR A 5 4.83 10.37 7.48
N LEU A 6 3.52 10.35 7.72
CA LEU A 6 2.52 10.35 6.65
C LEU A 6 2.78 11.59 5.77
N LYS A 7 3.04 11.36 4.49
CA LYS A 7 3.33 12.43 3.54
C LYS A 7 2.13 12.80 2.68
N GLN A 8 1.36 11.80 2.27
CA GLN A 8 0.23 12.02 1.38
C GLN A 8 -0.80 10.90 1.53
N GLN A 9 -2.07 11.24 1.24
CA GLN A 9 -3.18 10.31 1.11
C GLN A 9 -3.71 10.33 -0.33
N PHE A 10 -4.22 9.21 -0.80
CA PHE A 10 -4.93 9.10 -2.08
C PHE A 10 -6.09 8.09 -1.97
N GLU A 11 -6.96 8.12 -2.97
CA GLU A 11 -8.14 7.25 -3.04
C GLU A 11 -8.13 6.49 -4.37
N ILE A 12 -8.53 5.22 -4.31
CA ILE A 12 -8.84 4.41 -5.49
C ILE A 12 -10.32 4.05 -5.39
N ALA A 13 -11.10 4.49 -6.38
CA ALA A 13 -12.50 4.14 -6.54
C ALA A 13 -12.63 2.94 -7.49
N PRO A 14 -12.95 1.73 -7.00
CA PRO A 14 -13.15 0.57 -7.86
C PRO A 14 -14.35 0.80 -8.80
N ARG A 15 -14.21 0.40 -10.06
CA ARG A 15 -15.27 0.55 -11.09
C ARG A 15 -16.24 -0.63 -11.15
N GLY A 16 -16.15 -1.55 -10.20
CA GLY A 16 -16.94 -2.78 -10.13
C GLY A 16 -16.71 -3.48 -8.79
N PRO A 17 -17.24 -4.71 -8.61
CA PRO A 17 -17.01 -5.48 -7.40
C PRO A 17 -15.51 -5.60 -7.09
N TYR A 18 -15.12 -5.18 -5.89
CA TYR A 18 -13.74 -5.20 -5.43
C TYR A 18 -13.70 -5.61 -3.97
N SER A 19 -12.58 -6.22 -3.57
CA SER A 19 -12.31 -6.58 -2.18
C SER A 19 -10.80 -6.49 -1.94
N LEU A 20 -10.41 -5.57 -1.06
CA LEU A 20 -9.03 -5.47 -0.59
C LEU A 20 -8.62 -6.73 0.17
N ALA A 21 -9.53 -7.29 0.96
CA ALA A 21 -9.31 -8.55 1.67
C ALA A 21 -8.94 -9.69 0.71
N ALA A 22 -9.69 -9.86 -0.39
CA ALA A 22 -9.35 -10.86 -1.41
C ALA A 22 -7.98 -10.59 -2.07
N SER A 23 -7.60 -9.32 -2.23
CA SER A 23 -6.28 -8.94 -2.76
C SER A 23 -5.14 -9.30 -1.77
N ILE A 24 -5.36 -9.08 -0.47
CA ILE A 24 -4.43 -9.45 0.61
C ILE A 24 -4.26 -10.98 0.64
N ASP A 25 -5.35 -11.74 0.59
CA ASP A 25 -5.31 -13.21 0.60
C ASP A 25 -4.54 -13.75 -0.61
N PHE A 26 -4.77 -13.19 -1.80
CA PHE A 26 -4.04 -13.55 -3.02
C PHE A 26 -2.54 -13.32 -2.86
N LEU A 27 -2.11 -12.14 -2.37
CA LEU A 27 -0.70 -11.82 -2.18
C LEU A 27 -0.05 -12.64 -1.07
N SER A 28 -0.80 -13.01 -0.03
CA SER A 28 -0.30 -13.86 1.07
C SER A 28 0.10 -15.25 0.58
N GLY A 29 -0.54 -15.76 -0.48
CA GLY A 29 -0.18 -17.01 -1.14
C GLY A 29 0.96 -16.87 -2.17
N PHE A 30 1.43 -15.66 -2.46
CA PHE A 30 2.44 -15.40 -3.48
C PHE A 30 3.82 -15.18 -2.85
N ALA A 31 4.67 -16.21 -2.89
CA ALA A 31 5.97 -16.25 -2.19
C ALA A 31 6.87 -15.00 -2.35
N PRO A 32 6.95 -14.32 -3.52
CA PRO A 32 7.72 -13.08 -3.66
C PRO A 32 7.19 -11.90 -2.83
N ALA A 33 5.90 -11.91 -2.48
CA ALA A 33 5.24 -10.89 -1.68
C ALA A 33 4.90 -11.35 -0.26
N ALA A 34 5.19 -12.61 0.08
CA ALA A 34 4.95 -13.22 1.39
C ALA A 34 5.99 -12.72 2.42
N HIS A 35 6.04 -11.41 2.64
CA HIS A 35 6.76 -10.83 3.76
C HIS A 35 5.85 -10.88 4.99
N LYS A 36 6.46 -11.08 6.17
CA LYS A 36 5.75 -10.95 7.45
C LYS A 36 5.37 -9.50 7.67
N ALA A 37 4.23 -9.07 7.12
CA ALA A 37 3.57 -7.87 7.60
C ALA A 37 3.18 -8.10 9.06
N HIS A 38 3.22 -7.05 9.87
CA HIS A 38 2.57 -7.08 11.19
C HIS A 38 1.08 -7.41 10.93
N GLU A 39 0.48 -8.31 11.71
CA GLU A 39 -0.94 -8.68 11.58
C GLU A 39 -1.84 -7.51 11.96
N THR A 40 -1.95 -6.53 11.07
CA THR A 40 -3.01 -5.52 11.09
C THR A 40 -4.09 -6.03 10.15
N ALA A 41 -5.12 -6.66 10.74
CA ALA A 41 -6.24 -7.18 9.98
C ALA A 41 -6.78 -6.11 9.01
N ASN A 42 -6.98 -6.51 7.75
CA ASN A 42 -7.55 -5.68 6.67
C ASN A 42 -6.68 -4.53 6.13
N HIS A 43 -5.40 -4.46 6.49
CA HIS A 43 -4.46 -3.52 5.85
C HIS A 43 -3.52 -4.26 4.91
N LEU A 44 -3.28 -3.67 3.74
CA LEU A 44 -2.24 -4.11 2.82
C LEU A 44 -1.07 -3.12 2.87
N HIS A 45 0.09 -3.59 3.31
CA HIS A 45 1.32 -2.80 3.34
C HIS A 45 2.24 -3.21 2.18
N LEU A 46 2.59 -2.24 1.35
CA LEU A 46 3.49 -2.42 0.20
C LEU A 46 4.64 -1.42 0.30
N ALA A 47 5.78 -1.75 -0.28
CA ALA A 47 6.93 -0.86 -0.37
C ALA A 47 7.39 -0.77 -1.82
N PHE A 48 7.69 0.45 -2.26
CA PHE A 48 8.15 0.76 -3.61
C PHE A 48 9.41 1.60 -3.54
N VAL A 49 10.28 1.44 -4.55
CA VAL A 49 11.36 2.39 -4.85
C VAL A 49 10.94 3.13 -6.11
N ALA A 50 10.99 4.47 -6.08
CA ALA A 50 10.58 5.26 -7.24
C ALA A 50 11.55 5.08 -8.40
N ASP A 51 11.02 4.98 -9.60
CA ASP A 51 11.78 4.70 -10.81
C ASP A 51 12.90 5.73 -11.03
N GLY A 52 14.08 5.24 -11.38
CA GLY A 52 15.27 6.06 -11.58
C GLY A 52 15.82 6.74 -10.31
N SER A 53 15.37 6.35 -9.11
CA SER A 53 15.81 6.94 -7.84
C SER A 53 16.17 5.89 -6.79
N GLU A 54 16.81 6.34 -5.69
CA GLU A 54 16.98 5.54 -4.47
C GLU A 54 15.90 5.84 -3.41
N GLN A 55 14.94 6.72 -3.73
CA GLN A 55 13.89 7.10 -2.80
C GLN A 55 12.85 5.99 -2.71
N SER A 56 12.45 5.66 -1.49
CA SER A 56 11.41 4.67 -1.23
C SER A 56 10.17 5.28 -0.58
N VAL A 57 9.05 4.57 -0.76
CA VAL A 57 7.78 4.86 -0.11
C VAL A 57 7.12 3.56 0.33
N GLY A 58 6.66 3.56 1.59
CA GLY A 58 5.71 2.57 2.08
C GLY A 58 4.29 3.06 1.85
N VAL A 59 3.40 2.15 1.42
CA VAL A 59 1.99 2.43 1.19
C VAL A 59 1.17 1.51 2.09
N CYS A 60 0.30 2.10 2.90
CA CYS A 60 -0.74 1.40 3.64
C CYS A 60 -2.06 1.57 2.90
N LEU A 61 -2.72 0.46 2.55
CA LEU A 61 -4.05 0.47 1.94
C LEU A 61 -5.07 -0.10 2.92
N ARG A 62 -6.21 0.56 3.04
CA ARG A 62 -7.40 0.09 3.76
C ARG A 62 -8.64 0.34 2.92
N GLU A 63 -9.64 -0.53 3.04
CA GLU A 63 -10.92 -0.38 2.35
C GLU A 63 -11.96 0.19 3.33
N GLU A 64 -12.63 1.27 2.92
CA GLU A 64 -13.69 1.94 3.68
C GLU A 64 -14.83 2.29 2.74
N ASP A 65 -16.05 1.85 3.08
CA ASP A 65 -17.28 2.13 2.32
C ASP A 65 -17.15 1.90 0.79
N GLY A 66 -16.42 0.85 0.40
CA GLY A 66 -16.19 0.47 -1.01
C GLY A 66 -15.12 1.29 -1.73
N THR A 67 -14.41 2.19 -1.04
CA THR A 67 -13.27 2.95 -1.54
C THR A 67 -11.99 2.42 -0.91
N VAL A 68 -10.90 2.33 -1.69
CA VAL A 68 -9.58 2.01 -1.12
C VAL A 68 -8.86 3.30 -0.82
N ILE A 69 -8.51 3.50 0.44
CA ILE A 69 -7.73 4.64 0.91
C ILE A 69 -6.27 4.22 1.02
N GLY A 70 -5.40 4.98 0.38
CA GLY A 70 -3.95 4.78 0.41
C GLY A 70 -3.24 5.89 1.18
N GLU A 71 -2.37 5.49 2.10
CA GLU A 71 -1.52 6.36 2.91
C GLU A 71 -0.06 6.11 2.57
N MET A 72 0.66 7.17 2.20
CA MET A 72 2.05 7.11 1.77
C MET A 72 3.00 7.62 2.86
N TYR A 73 4.04 6.84 3.12
CA TYR A 73 5.07 7.11 4.11
C TYR A 73 6.45 7.03 3.48
N GLY A 74 7.18 8.14 3.42
CA GLY A 74 8.50 8.19 2.79
C GLY A 74 8.68 9.44 1.94
N GLU A 75 9.74 9.48 1.13
CA GLU A 75 10.10 10.67 0.35
C GLU A 75 9.77 10.54 -1.13
N ALA A 76 9.60 9.32 -1.64
CA ALA A 76 9.23 9.11 -3.04
C ALA A 76 7.82 9.66 -3.33
N SER A 77 7.71 10.39 -4.44
CA SER A 77 6.43 10.92 -4.95
C SER A 77 5.75 9.89 -5.86
N LYS A 78 4.41 9.86 -5.84
CA LYS A 78 3.60 9.03 -6.74
C LYS A 78 3.56 9.54 -8.19
N ASP A 79 4.02 10.77 -8.42
CA ASP A 79 4.01 11.39 -9.75
C ASP A 79 5.30 11.10 -10.53
N VAL A 80 6.23 10.32 -9.95
CA VAL A 80 7.43 9.84 -10.64
C VAL A 80 7.05 8.63 -11.50
N VAL A 81 7.42 8.68 -12.79
CA VAL A 81 7.19 7.63 -13.80
C VAL A 81 8.52 7.08 -14.27
#